data_AF-A0AAE1TYJ8-F1
#
_entry.id   AF-A0AAE1TYJ8-F1
#
_cell.length_a   1.000
_cell.length_b   1.000
_cell.length_c   1.000
_cell.angle_alpha   90.00
_cell.angle_beta   90.00
_cell.angle_gamma   90.00
#
_symmetry.space_group_name_H-M   'P 1'
#
loop_
_entity.id
_entity.type
_entity.pdbx_description
1 polymer ?
#
loop_
_entity_poly.entity_id
_entity_poly.type
_entity_poly.pdbx_seq_one_letter_code
_entity_poly.pdbx_strand_id
1 'polypeptide(L)'
;MTLRPASPPPSRHLTPEPGTDTHTDPEPVPDISHPEPQIDTNDDPITEAETERPDAIPDPSTNQDSPLQDSPLLQDPYFQDELRSETRGKADVSGRRGEVHVEMTDVGLPKLEVVMSPMMIMLRGVGVGPPVWNATRSEYVTGFRSVAGAARAVAATSLIFLTVLSTLAIGSHVLGFRVQNENETAVGRRLKVVGVVIVGGYQINACIQVANTLIAVTRHAHLLTCWNRVIDSQHIPLPPRLRLRCLVQVFFMIFFAAAMVTAAAMGRPRLLAVVLDGLAERLYFIPYTWLSHHPSVTVVRVLVALVAIHHFAINKGVIFYFTTHCHLLTGALATWNTHARHALNGTKFTKSILHTHFSDILAEVWAGGWRGATGGGVSGLVGGLLTRRQQLVEMVRDTQTFFSPVLQCYFASTVVSLTTLQVVIVCTELYLLAKGVGSGLLNAEEVMVLVLLTFQTSGLLIHVAFAAASVQEQAEESGEVLCRGLPYDASPQDKFYVDQLTQSLVISPLFISGGNFFTINRSFILTVLSVVASYFIVILQFTQSCEHPSDQSNSNEPIITVTNSTLFSE
;
A
#
# COMPACT_ATOMS: atom_id res chain seq x y z
N MET A 1 13.32 -13.32 43.05
CA MET A 1 12.96 -11.90 43.20
C MET A 1 11.84 -11.59 42.24
N THR A 2 10.65 -11.29 42.76
CA THR A 2 9.44 -10.96 41.98
C THR A 2 9.17 -9.47 42.11
N LEU A 3 9.31 -8.73 41.01
CA LEU A 3 9.01 -7.29 40.97
C LEU A 3 7.51 -7.08 40.82
N ARG A 4 6.91 -6.27 41.70
CA ARG A 4 5.52 -5.78 41.54
C ARG A 4 5.47 -4.76 40.38
N PRO A 5 4.37 -4.71 39.61
CA PRO A 5 4.11 -3.60 38.70
C PRO A 5 3.91 -2.29 39.49
N ALA A 6 4.40 -1.18 38.96
CA ALA A 6 4.15 0.14 39.53
C ALA A 6 2.71 0.60 39.24
N SER A 7 2.09 1.27 40.22
CA SER A 7 0.77 1.91 40.07
C SER A 7 0.85 3.15 39.17
N PRO A 8 -0.20 3.46 38.38
CA PRO A 8 -0.23 4.66 37.55
C PRO A 8 -0.30 5.94 38.40
N PRO A 9 0.23 7.08 37.91
CA PRO A 9 0.17 8.36 38.61
C PRO A 9 -1.23 8.97 38.59
N PRO A 10 -1.60 9.79 39.60
CA PRO A 10 -2.92 10.42 39.66
C PRO A 10 -3.07 11.56 38.64
N SER A 11 -4.26 11.66 38.06
CA SER A 11 -4.66 12.72 37.14
C SER A 11 -4.61 14.10 37.83
N ARG A 12 -3.84 15.04 37.28
CA ARG A 12 -3.88 16.44 37.72
C ARG A 12 -5.09 17.15 37.12
N HIS A 13 -5.96 17.69 37.96
CA HIS A 13 -6.89 18.74 37.56
C HIS A 13 -6.08 19.99 37.16
N LEU A 14 -6.42 20.58 36.02
CA LEU A 14 -5.95 21.90 35.62
C LEU A 14 -6.96 22.95 36.09
N THR A 15 -6.52 23.82 36.99
CA THR A 15 -7.17 25.11 37.27
C THR A 15 -6.79 26.14 36.19
N PRO A 16 -7.68 27.08 35.82
CA PRO A 16 -7.35 28.13 34.88
C PRO A 16 -6.47 29.21 35.53
N GLU A 17 -5.50 29.73 34.79
CA GLU A 17 -4.71 30.92 35.17
C GLU A 17 -5.40 32.22 34.69
N PRO A 18 -5.15 33.37 35.36
CA PRO A 18 -5.84 34.62 35.06
C PRO A 18 -5.28 35.33 33.82
N GLY A 19 -6.17 36.04 33.11
CA GLY A 19 -5.81 36.82 31.92
C GLY A 19 -4.88 37.99 32.23
N THR A 20 -4.08 38.37 31.22
CA THR A 20 -3.30 39.61 31.22
C THR A 20 -3.84 40.50 30.11
N ASP A 21 -4.41 41.64 30.48
CA ASP A 21 -4.97 42.59 29.53
C ASP A 21 -3.86 43.38 28.82
N THR A 22 -3.84 43.33 27.49
CA THR A 22 -3.12 44.30 26.66
C THR A 22 -4.05 44.83 25.57
N HIS A 23 -4.61 46.02 25.82
CA HIS A 23 -5.31 46.82 24.82
C HIS A 23 -4.41 47.05 23.61
N THR A 24 -4.89 46.69 22.42
CA THR A 24 -4.37 47.20 21.15
C THR A 24 -5.57 47.46 20.26
N ASP A 25 -5.83 48.73 19.94
CA ASP A 25 -7.01 49.12 19.16
C ASP A 25 -6.85 48.71 17.69
N PRO A 26 -7.84 48.06 17.05
CA PRO A 26 -7.82 47.79 15.62
C PRO A 26 -8.33 48.98 14.80
N GLU A 27 -7.68 49.25 13.67
CA GLU A 27 -8.18 50.21 12.66
C GLU A 27 -9.53 49.75 12.06
N PRO A 28 -10.40 50.70 11.63
CA PRO A 28 -11.68 50.37 11.01
C PRO A 28 -11.50 49.84 9.58
N VAL A 29 -11.95 48.60 9.35
CA VAL A 29 -12.13 48.02 8.02
C VAL A 29 -13.42 48.58 7.37
N PRO A 30 -13.41 49.00 6.10
CA PRO A 30 -14.62 49.48 5.44
C PRO A 30 -15.59 48.34 5.09
N ASP A 31 -16.87 48.55 5.37
CA ASP A 31 -17.97 47.65 4.98
C ASP A 31 -18.08 47.53 3.46
N ILE A 32 -17.99 46.29 2.95
CA ILE A 32 -18.34 45.95 1.57
C ILE A 32 -19.58 45.05 1.62
N SER A 33 -20.74 45.68 1.55
CA SER A 33 -22.04 45.01 1.51
C SER A 33 -22.28 44.38 0.14
N HIS A 34 -22.21 43.04 0.05
CA HIS A 34 -22.77 42.30 -1.08
C HIS A 34 -24.29 42.09 -0.86
N PRO A 35 -25.15 42.41 -1.86
CA PRO A 35 -26.58 42.17 -1.75
C PRO A 35 -26.92 40.67 -1.93
N GLU A 36 -27.81 40.16 -1.09
CA GLU A 36 -28.42 38.84 -1.29
C GLU A 36 -29.34 38.84 -2.53
N PRO A 37 -29.37 37.76 -3.33
CA PRO A 37 -30.34 37.62 -4.40
C PRO A 37 -31.73 37.29 -3.83
N GLN A 38 -32.67 38.22 -3.98
CA GLN A 38 -34.09 37.92 -3.74
C GLN A 38 -34.59 36.95 -4.82
N ILE A 39 -35.07 35.78 -4.39
CA ILE A 39 -35.80 34.85 -5.25
C ILE A 39 -37.27 35.28 -5.22
N ASP A 40 -37.71 35.92 -6.29
CA ASP A 40 -39.08 36.38 -6.45
C ASP A 40 -39.98 35.20 -6.86
N THR A 41 -41.03 34.93 -6.09
CA THR A 41 -42.00 33.89 -6.36
C THR A 41 -43.37 34.51 -6.63
N ASN A 42 -43.65 34.81 -7.90
CA ASN A 42 -44.95 34.68 -8.57
C ASN A 42 -44.85 35.21 -10.02
N ASP A 43 -45.33 34.42 -10.98
CA ASP A 43 -46.25 34.82 -12.06
C ASP A 43 -46.15 33.85 -13.26
N ASP A 44 -47.09 32.89 -13.29
CA ASP A 44 -47.72 32.41 -14.53
C ASP A 44 -48.46 33.61 -15.19
N PRO A 45 -48.69 33.68 -16.53
CA PRO A 45 -49.50 32.65 -17.20
C PRO A 45 -49.45 32.50 -18.76
N ILE A 46 -50.22 31.51 -19.28
CA ILE A 46 -50.67 31.26 -20.69
C ILE A 46 -49.56 31.06 -21.76
N THR A 47 -49.62 30.21 -22.79
CA THR A 47 -50.66 29.51 -23.61
C THR A 47 -49.95 28.30 -24.29
N GLU A 48 -50.54 27.27 -24.93
CA GLU A 48 -51.92 26.96 -25.39
C GLU A 48 -52.41 25.61 -24.82
N ALA A 49 -53.00 24.72 -25.63
CA ALA A 49 -53.47 23.38 -25.26
C ALA A 49 -53.33 22.38 -26.42
N GLU A 50 -52.88 21.15 -26.15
CA GLU A 50 -53.12 19.98 -27.02
C GLU A 50 -53.80 18.86 -26.23
N THR A 51 -54.80 18.24 -26.86
CA THR A 51 -55.72 17.28 -26.24
C THR A 51 -55.50 15.90 -26.87
N GLU A 52 -54.68 15.06 -26.24
CA GLU A 52 -54.62 13.64 -26.57
C GLU A 52 -55.34 12.79 -25.52
N ARG A 53 -55.97 11.72 -26.00
CA ARG A 53 -56.86 10.84 -25.22
C ARG A 53 -56.05 9.84 -24.39
N PRO A 54 -56.53 9.43 -23.20
CA PRO A 54 -56.01 8.24 -22.56
C PRO A 54 -56.50 6.99 -23.30
N ASP A 55 -55.58 6.22 -23.87
CA ASP A 55 -55.87 4.90 -24.41
C ASP A 55 -56.17 3.88 -23.30
N ALA A 56 -56.88 2.81 -23.68
CA ALA A 56 -57.58 1.92 -22.76
C ALA A 56 -56.66 1.04 -21.90
N ILE A 57 -57.13 0.78 -20.67
CA ILE A 57 -56.60 -0.26 -19.77
C ILE A 57 -56.88 -1.63 -20.40
N PRO A 58 -55.87 -2.51 -20.61
CA PRO A 58 -56.10 -3.88 -21.05
C PRO A 58 -56.55 -4.78 -19.90
N ASP A 59 -57.57 -5.60 -20.15
CA ASP A 59 -58.05 -6.61 -19.19
C ASP A 59 -56.99 -7.70 -18.90
N PRO A 60 -56.82 -8.12 -17.62
CA PRO A 60 -55.86 -9.16 -17.26
C PRO A 60 -56.46 -10.56 -17.45
N SER A 61 -56.42 -11.10 -18.66
CA SER A 61 -56.64 -12.53 -18.87
C SER A 61 -55.73 -13.11 -19.97
N THR A 62 -54.82 -14.00 -19.55
CA THR A 62 -54.33 -15.24 -20.22
C THR A 62 -52.92 -15.58 -19.69
N ASN A 63 -52.79 -16.78 -19.12
CA ASN A 63 -51.57 -17.56 -18.82
C ASN A 63 -50.22 -16.82 -18.71
N GLN A 64 -49.72 -16.63 -17.49
CA GLN A 64 -48.29 -16.50 -17.23
C GLN A 64 -47.68 -17.87 -16.92
N ASP A 65 -46.85 -18.36 -17.83
CA ASP A 65 -45.83 -19.36 -17.49
C ASP A 65 -44.68 -18.69 -16.71
N SER A 66 -44.16 -19.44 -15.73
CA SER A 66 -43.18 -19.06 -14.70
C SER A 66 -42.11 -17.99 -15.06
N PRO A 67 -42.11 -16.81 -14.43
CA PRO A 67 -41.03 -15.82 -14.57
C PRO A 67 -39.83 -16.18 -13.66
N LEU A 68 -38.97 -17.09 -14.12
CA LEU A 68 -37.79 -17.53 -13.35
C LEU A 68 -36.54 -17.83 -14.20
N GLN A 69 -36.53 -17.47 -15.49
CA GLN A 69 -35.37 -17.66 -16.38
C GLN A 69 -34.52 -16.41 -16.60
N ASP A 70 -35.07 -15.20 -16.47
CA ASP A 70 -34.37 -13.93 -16.78
C ASP A 70 -33.75 -13.26 -15.54
N SER A 71 -33.05 -14.02 -14.70
CA SER A 71 -32.29 -13.45 -13.58
C SER A 71 -30.85 -13.11 -14.04
N PRO A 72 -30.41 -11.83 -14.04
CA PRO A 72 -29.10 -11.44 -14.55
C PRO A 72 -27.92 -12.05 -13.78
N LEU A 73 -28.14 -12.57 -12.57
CA LEU A 73 -27.16 -13.36 -11.81
C LEU A 73 -26.75 -14.68 -12.49
N LEU A 74 -27.57 -15.24 -13.39
CA LEU A 74 -27.25 -16.46 -14.15
C LEU A 74 -26.41 -16.20 -15.41
N GLN A 75 -26.18 -14.92 -15.75
CA GLN A 75 -25.34 -14.51 -16.88
C GLN A 75 -23.93 -14.08 -16.48
N ASP A 76 -23.59 -14.08 -15.18
CA ASP A 76 -22.21 -13.85 -14.73
C ASP A 76 -21.30 -15.00 -15.23
N PRO A 77 -20.29 -14.74 -16.08
CA PRO A 77 -19.38 -15.77 -16.57
C PRO A 77 -18.59 -16.46 -15.44
N TYR A 78 -18.37 -15.79 -14.31
CA TYR A 78 -17.70 -16.37 -13.14
C TYR A 78 -18.58 -17.45 -12.50
N PHE A 79 -19.87 -17.18 -12.36
CA PHE A 79 -20.84 -18.12 -11.77
C PHE A 79 -21.08 -19.33 -12.70
N GLN A 80 -21.09 -19.12 -14.03
CA GLN A 80 -21.16 -20.23 -14.98
C GLN A 80 -19.89 -21.08 -15.01
N ASP A 81 -18.69 -20.52 -14.87
CA ASP A 81 -17.45 -21.30 -14.76
C ASP A 81 -17.39 -22.11 -13.46
N GLU A 82 -17.89 -21.56 -12.35
CA GLU A 82 -17.97 -22.28 -11.07
C GLU A 82 -18.97 -23.46 -11.16
N LEU A 83 -20.19 -23.25 -11.68
CA LEU A 83 -21.15 -24.34 -11.94
C LEU A 83 -20.64 -25.38 -12.97
N ARG A 84 -19.91 -24.95 -14.00
CA ARG A 84 -19.26 -25.87 -14.97
C ARG A 84 -18.14 -26.68 -14.33
N SER A 85 -17.41 -26.12 -13.36
CA SER A 85 -16.41 -26.85 -12.60
C SER A 85 -17.04 -27.92 -11.69
N GLU A 86 -18.16 -27.61 -11.02
CA GLU A 86 -18.90 -28.57 -10.20
C GLU A 86 -19.57 -29.67 -11.02
N THR A 87 -20.16 -29.34 -12.18
CA THR A 87 -20.82 -30.33 -13.04
C THR A 87 -19.82 -31.23 -13.78
N ARG A 88 -18.66 -30.70 -14.23
CA ARG A 88 -17.54 -31.57 -14.68
C ARG A 88 -17.01 -32.45 -13.55
N GLY A 89 -16.91 -31.91 -12.34
CA GLY A 89 -16.51 -32.66 -11.15
C GLY A 89 -17.46 -33.80 -10.76
N LYS A 90 -18.73 -33.78 -11.19
CA LYS A 90 -19.72 -34.84 -10.92
C LYS A 90 -19.94 -35.78 -12.12
N ALA A 91 -19.74 -35.34 -13.35
CA ALA A 91 -19.97 -36.15 -14.55
C ALA A 91 -18.91 -37.26 -14.76
N ASP A 92 -17.63 -36.98 -14.52
CA ASP A 92 -16.53 -37.94 -14.78
C ASP A 92 -16.28 -38.97 -13.64
N VAL A 93 -16.97 -38.83 -12.50
CA VAL A 93 -16.68 -39.63 -11.29
C VAL A 93 -17.36 -41.03 -11.28
N SER A 94 -18.27 -41.32 -12.21
CA SER A 94 -18.93 -42.65 -12.28
C SER A 94 -18.16 -43.73 -13.07
N GLY A 95 -17.14 -43.35 -13.86
CA GLY A 95 -16.60 -44.22 -14.92
C GLY A 95 -15.18 -44.80 -14.72
N ARG A 96 -14.32 -44.19 -13.90
CA ARG A 96 -12.92 -44.64 -13.75
C ARG A 96 -12.48 -44.71 -12.29
N ARG A 97 -12.60 -45.92 -11.72
CA ARG A 97 -11.84 -46.37 -10.54
C ARG A 97 -10.39 -46.64 -10.94
N GLY A 98 -9.68 -45.59 -11.36
CA GLY A 98 -8.23 -45.57 -11.55
C GLY A 98 -7.60 -44.89 -10.35
N GLU A 99 -6.74 -45.60 -9.63
CA GLU A 99 -6.02 -45.08 -8.47
C GLU A 99 -5.01 -44.02 -8.91
N VAL A 100 -5.46 -42.76 -8.98
CA VAL A 100 -4.53 -41.63 -8.95
C VAL A 100 -4.02 -41.53 -7.52
N HIS A 101 -2.88 -42.15 -7.24
CA HIS A 101 -2.06 -41.87 -6.06
C HIS A 101 -1.78 -40.36 -6.01
N VAL A 102 -2.62 -39.61 -5.29
CA VAL A 102 -2.20 -38.39 -4.59
C VAL A 102 -1.78 -38.79 -3.18
N GLU A 103 -0.92 -39.80 -3.11
CA GLU A 103 -0.25 -40.23 -1.90
C GLU A 103 1.20 -39.73 -1.94
N MET A 104 1.33 -38.41 -1.80
CA MET A 104 2.52 -37.86 -1.18
C MET A 104 2.11 -37.26 0.16
N THR A 105 2.69 -37.84 1.20
CA THR A 105 2.56 -37.50 2.61
C THR A 105 3.03 -36.06 2.87
N ASP A 106 2.16 -35.07 2.65
CA ASP A 106 2.34 -33.71 3.15
C ASP A 106 2.08 -33.71 4.67
N VAL A 107 3.10 -34.09 5.44
CA VAL A 107 3.05 -34.17 6.90
C VAL A 107 2.98 -32.78 7.51
N GLY A 108 1.75 -32.29 7.72
CA GLY A 108 1.43 -31.23 8.68
C GLY A 108 1.92 -29.82 8.36
N LEU A 109 2.33 -29.53 7.12
CA LEU A 109 2.59 -28.16 6.68
C LEU A 109 1.25 -27.40 6.48
N PRO A 110 1.12 -26.18 7.01
CA PRO A 110 -0.11 -25.43 6.88
C PRO A 110 -0.30 -24.91 5.46
N LYS A 111 -1.55 -24.95 4.96
CA LYS A 111 -1.93 -24.51 3.60
C LYS A 111 -1.41 -23.11 3.26
N LEU A 112 -1.40 -22.20 4.25
CA LEU A 112 -0.87 -20.85 4.12
C LEU A 112 0.63 -20.82 3.79
N GLU A 113 1.45 -21.64 4.44
CA GLU A 113 2.89 -21.69 4.17
C GLU A 113 3.17 -22.22 2.77
N VAL A 114 2.42 -23.21 2.28
CA VAL A 114 2.55 -23.72 0.89
C VAL A 114 2.23 -22.63 -0.14
N VAL A 115 1.17 -21.85 0.07
CA VAL A 115 0.73 -20.80 -0.86
C VAL A 115 1.65 -19.56 -0.82
N MET A 116 2.09 -19.14 0.38
CA MET A 116 3.01 -18.00 0.56
C MET A 116 4.49 -18.38 0.44
N SER A 117 4.82 -19.67 0.26
CA SER A 117 6.19 -20.23 0.26
C SER A 117 7.20 -19.40 -0.56
N PRO A 118 6.94 -18.94 -1.80
CA PRO A 118 7.90 -18.14 -2.57
C PRO A 118 8.31 -16.86 -1.83
N MET A 119 7.34 -16.15 -1.25
CA MET A 119 7.59 -14.92 -0.51
C MET A 119 8.29 -15.22 0.83
N MET A 120 7.88 -16.28 1.52
CA MET A 120 8.50 -16.71 2.78
C MET A 120 9.97 -17.10 2.59
N ILE A 121 10.30 -17.85 1.52
CA ILE A 121 11.68 -18.23 1.18
C ILE A 121 12.51 -16.99 0.85
N MET A 122 11.96 -16.06 0.08
CA MET A 122 12.62 -14.81 -0.28
C MET A 122 12.92 -13.95 0.97
N LEU A 123 11.94 -13.76 1.86
CA LEU A 123 12.11 -13.07 3.15
C LEU A 123 13.13 -13.76 4.06
N ARG A 124 13.10 -15.10 4.15
CA ARG A 124 14.13 -15.91 4.86
C ARG A 124 15.52 -15.64 4.28
N GLY A 125 15.66 -15.54 2.96
CA GLY A 125 16.92 -15.29 2.26
C GLY A 125 17.50 -13.88 2.49
N VAL A 126 16.66 -12.86 2.65
CA VAL A 126 17.10 -11.49 2.97
C VAL A 126 17.20 -11.21 4.47
N GLY A 127 17.21 -12.24 5.32
CA GLY A 127 17.38 -12.09 6.77
C GLY A 127 16.13 -11.65 7.55
N VAL A 128 15.07 -11.22 6.85
CA VAL A 128 13.74 -10.95 7.42
C VAL A 128 13.02 -12.27 7.65
N GLY A 129 13.56 -13.09 8.56
CA GLY A 129 13.13 -14.47 8.75
C GLY A 129 11.71 -14.59 9.32
N PRO A 130 10.68 -14.98 8.52
CA PRO A 130 9.36 -15.26 9.04
C PRO A 130 9.40 -16.36 10.13
N PRO A 131 8.42 -16.35 11.03
CA PRO A 131 8.13 -17.43 11.97
C PRO A 131 8.14 -18.82 11.32
N VAL A 132 8.46 -19.84 12.11
CA VAL A 132 8.51 -21.23 11.68
C VAL A 132 7.32 -21.96 12.28
N TRP A 133 6.62 -22.78 11.49
CA TRP A 133 5.52 -23.60 11.96
C TRP A 133 6.01 -24.65 12.97
N ASN A 134 5.38 -24.73 14.14
CA ASN A 134 5.61 -25.78 15.12
C ASN A 134 4.43 -26.76 15.12
N ALA A 135 4.59 -27.86 14.38
CA ALA A 135 3.57 -28.90 14.25
C ALA A 135 3.12 -29.50 15.61
N THR A 136 3.99 -29.50 16.64
CA THR A 136 3.64 -30.03 17.97
C THR A 136 2.65 -29.14 18.72
N ARG A 137 2.58 -27.85 18.37
CA ARG A 137 1.73 -26.85 19.04
C ARG A 137 0.64 -26.27 18.13
N SER A 138 0.66 -26.61 16.84
CA SER A 138 -0.18 -25.98 15.82
C SER A 138 -0.14 -24.45 15.86
N GLU A 139 1.06 -23.90 16.10
CA GLU A 139 1.33 -22.45 16.16
C GLU A 139 2.63 -22.12 15.41
N TYR A 140 2.72 -20.92 14.85
CA TYR A 140 4.01 -20.40 14.42
C TYR A 140 4.80 -19.91 15.64
N VAL A 141 6.07 -20.26 15.71
CA VAL A 141 6.99 -19.84 16.78
C VAL A 141 8.11 -18.97 16.23
N THR A 142 8.62 -18.07 17.06
CA THR A 142 9.75 -17.21 16.71
C THR A 142 11.05 -18.03 16.74
N GLY A 143 11.74 -18.10 15.60
CA GLY A 143 12.87 -19.02 15.41
C GLY A 143 14.14 -18.69 16.21
N PHE A 144 14.20 -17.59 16.96
CA PHE A 144 15.42 -17.04 17.59
C PHE A 144 16.12 -17.98 18.58
N ARG A 145 15.41 -18.93 19.17
CA ARG A 145 16.03 -19.94 20.06
C ARG A 145 16.85 -20.99 19.31
N SER A 146 16.73 -21.07 17.98
CA SER A 146 17.59 -21.91 17.14
C SER A 146 18.87 -21.15 16.74
N VAL A 147 19.95 -21.88 16.46
CA VAL A 147 21.22 -21.32 15.96
C VAL A 147 20.98 -20.47 14.70
N ALA A 148 20.12 -20.93 13.78
CA ALA A 148 19.74 -20.18 12.59
C ALA A 148 18.99 -18.87 12.91
N GLY A 149 18.15 -18.86 13.95
CA GLY A 149 17.47 -17.66 14.42
C GLY A 149 18.41 -16.67 15.09
N ALA A 150 19.35 -17.14 15.90
CA ALA A 150 20.40 -16.31 16.48
C ALA A 150 21.29 -15.67 15.39
N ALA A 151 21.71 -16.45 14.39
CA ALA A 151 22.46 -15.93 13.24
C ALA A 151 21.69 -14.85 12.46
N ARG A 152 20.37 -15.02 12.25
CA ARG A 152 19.52 -13.98 11.62
C ARG A 152 19.40 -12.74 12.48
N ALA A 153 19.25 -12.87 13.81
CA ALA A 153 19.21 -11.73 14.72
C ALA A 153 20.52 -10.93 14.67
N VAL A 154 21.67 -11.61 14.72
CA VAL A 154 22.99 -10.97 14.55
C VAL A 154 23.10 -10.28 13.20
N ALA A 155 22.75 -10.94 12.09
CA ALA A 155 22.79 -10.34 10.76
C ALA A 155 21.89 -9.10 10.64
N ALA A 156 20.68 -9.15 11.20
CA ALA A 156 19.73 -8.05 11.21
C ALA A 156 20.21 -6.88 12.11
N THR A 157 20.82 -7.16 13.27
CA THR A 157 21.43 -6.14 14.13
C THR A 157 22.65 -5.50 13.48
N SER A 158 23.51 -6.28 12.82
CA SER A 158 24.63 -5.78 12.04
C SER A 158 24.16 -4.90 10.87
N LEU A 159 23.08 -5.28 10.19
CA LEU A 159 22.48 -4.48 9.13
C LEU A 159 21.96 -3.14 9.69
N ILE A 160 21.17 -3.16 10.77
CA ILE A 160 20.71 -1.95 11.46
C ILE A 160 21.89 -1.05 11.85
N PHE A 161 22.95 -1.61 12.44
CA PHE A 161 24.13 -0.86 12.83
C PHE A 161 24.83 -0.22 11.63
N LEU A 162 25.04 -0.97 10.55
CA LEU A 162 25.64 -0.46 9.31
C LEU A 162 24.78 0.64 8.68
N THR A 163 23.45 0.50 8.69
CA THR A 163 22.54 1.54 8.18
C THR A 163 22.51 2.79 9.06
N VAL A 164 22.57 2.66 10.39
CA VAL A 164 22.68 3.82 11.28
C VAL A 164 24.00 4.54 11.04
N LEU A 165 25.10 3.80 10.90
CA LEU A 165 26.41 4.36 10.57
C LEU A 165 26.42 5.05 9.20
N SER A 166 25.83 4.44 8.16
CA SER A 166 25.71 5.05 6.83
C SER A 166 24.80 6.28 6.84
N THR A 167 23.73 6.28 7.63
CA THR A 167 22.82 7.43 7.79
C THR A 167 23.53 8.61 8.48
N LEU A 168 24.32 8.33 9.52
CA LEU A 168 25.14 9.35 10.19
C LEU A 168 26.24 9.88 9.24
N ALA A 169 26.84 9.02 8.42
CA ALA A 169 27.78 9.42 7.37
C ALA A 169 27.11 10.38 6.36
N ILE A 170 25.93 10.01 5.83
CA ILE A 170 25.12 10.85 4.93
C ILE A 170 24.78 12.19 5.61
N GLY A 171 24.33 12.18 6.87
CA GLY A 171 23.96 13.41 7.58
C GLY A 171 25.15 14.33 7.84
N SER A 172 26.30 13.77 8.23
CA SER A 172 27.53 14.53 8.43
C SER A 172 28.06 15.13 7.12
N HIS A 173 27.96 14.42 6.00
CA HIS A 173 28.28 14.95 4.68
C HIS A 173 27.23 15.96 4.18
N VAL A 174 25.96 15.69 4.48
CA VAL A 174 24.78 16.58 4.49
C VAL A 174 25.17 18.02 4.79
N LEU A 175 25.67 18.16 6.02
CA LEU A 175 26.01 19.42 6.69
C LEU A 175 27.46 19.86 6.40
N GLY A 176 28.35 18.90 6.11
CA GLY A 176 29.79 19.10 5.88
C GLY A 176 30.20 19.47 4.47
N PHE A 177 29.26 19.86 3.60
CA PHE A 177 29.37 20.10 2.15
C PHE A 177 30.40 21.16 1.69
N ARG A 178 31.24 21.68 2.60
CA ARG A 178 32.05 22.89 2.40
C ARG A 178 33.42 22.67 1.75
N VAL A 179 33.90 21.43 1.63
CA VAL A 179 35.25 21.13 1.11
C VAL A 179 35.29 19.81 0.32
N GLN A 180 35.33 19.85 -1.02
CA GLN A 180 36.26 19.06 -1.86
C GLN A 180 36.03 19.17 -3.38
N ASN A 181 37.13 18.99 -4.13
CA ASN A 181 37.28 18.78 -5.57
C ASN A 181 36.67 19.84 -6.51
N GLU A 182 37.48 20.86 -6.84
CA GLU A 182 37.25 21.84 -7.91
C GLU A 182 37.09 21.21 -9.31
N ASN A 183 37.70 20.03 -9.53
CA ASN A 183 37.71 19.36 -10.84
C ASN A 183 36.43 18.58 -11.18
N GLU A 184 35.47 18.41 -10.25
CA GLU A 184 34.22 17.69 -10.54
C GLU A 184 33.15 18.64 -11.08
N THR A 185 32.54 18.29 -12.22
CA THR A 185 31.48 19.11 -12.81
C THR A 185 30.30 19.25 -11.84
N ALA A 186 29.73 20.46 -11.77
CA ALA A 186 28.62 20.75 -10.85
C ALA A 186 27.42 19.80 -11.05
N VAL A 187 27.18 19.32 -12.27
CA VAL A 187 26.14 18.34 -12.59
C VAL A 187 26.47 16.96 -12.00
N GLY A 188 27.70 16.47 -12.17
CA GLY A 188 28.13 15.19 -11.59
C GLY A 188 27.99 15.16 -10.07
N ARG A 189 28.41 16.26 -9.40
CA ARG A 189 28.24 16.42 -7.95
C ARG A 189 26.77 16.40 -7.53
N ARG A 190 25.88 17.10 -8.25
CA ARG A 190 24.42 17.10 -7.99
C ARG A 190 23.82 15.70 -8.15
N LEU A 191 24.15 14.98 -9.22
CA LEU A 191 23.66 13.62 -9.48
C LEU A 191 24.12 12.61 -8.41
N LYS A 192 25.39 12.67 -7.98
CA LYS A 192 25.88 11.87 -6.84
C LYS A 192 25.04 12.09 -5.59
N VAL A 193 24.77 13.36 -5.26
CA VAL A 193 24.05 13.75 -4.03
C VAL A 193 22.60 13.30 -4.07
N VAL A 194 21.92 13.49 -5.21
CA VAL A 194 20.57 12.95 -5.45
C VAL A 194 20.54 11.43 -5.26
N GLY A 195 21.48 10.69 -5.87
CA GLY A 195 21.55 9.24 -5.74
C GLY A 195 21.81 8.77 -4.30
N VAL A 196 22.70 9.45 -3.58
CA VAL A 196 22.99 9.19 -2.16
C VAL A 196 21.77 9.50 -1.28
N VAL A 197 21.01 10.56 -1.55
CA VAL A 197 19.77 10.88 -0.82
C VAL A 197 18.69 9.83 -1.07
N ILE A 198 18.46 9.43 -2.32
CA ILE A 198 17.46 8.42 -2.68
C ILE A 198 17.82 7.06 -2.03
N VAL A 199 19.05 6.58 -2.22
CA VAL A 199 19.47 5.28 -1.69
C VAL A 199 19.62 5.33 -0.16
N GLY A 200 20.06 6.44 0.42
CA GLY A 200 20.05 6.68 1.86
C GLY A 200 18.65 6.60 2.46
N GLY A 201 17.66 7.22 1.82
CA GLY A 201 16.24 7.11 2.19
C GLY A 201 15.73 5.66 2.14
N TYR A 202 16.12 4.90 1.11
CA TYR A 202 15.81 3.47 1.02
C TYR A 202 16.49 2.64 2.12
N GLN A 203 17.73 2.96 2.49
CA GLN A 203 18.44 2.30 3.59
C GLN A 203 17.74 2.57 4.92
N ILE A 204 17.48 3.85 5.27
CA ILE A 204 16.76 4.24 6.49
C ILE A 204 15.43 3.49 6.59
N ASN A 205 14.65 3.46 5.51
CA ASN A 205 13.38 2.73 5.47
C ASN A 205 13.58 1.22 5.69
N ALA A 206 14.54 0.58 5.01
CA ALA A 206 14.86 -0.84 5.23
C ALA A 206 15.29 -1.14 6.68
N CYS A 207 16.11 -0.28 7.30
CA CYS A 207 16.50 -0.39 8.70
C CYS A 207 15.30 -0.30 9.65
N ILE A 208 14.41 0.66 9.44
CA ILE A 208 13.16 0.79 10.21
C ILE A 208 12.29 -0.45 10.03
N GLN A 209 12.17 -1.00 8.81
CA GLN A 209 11.43 -2.24 8.56
C GLN A 209 12.04 -3.47 9.26
N VAL A 210 13.36 -3.61 9.25
CA VAL A 210 14.06 -4.69 9.97
C VAL A 210 13.86 -4.55 11.48
N ALA A 211 14.02 -3.35 12.03
CA ALA A 211 13.78 -3.07 13.44
C ALA A 211 12.32 -3.37 13.84
N ASN A 212 11.34 -2.89 13.05
CA ASN A 212 9.92 -3.17 13.27
C ASN A 212 9.61 -4.67 13.18
N THR A 213 10.19 -5.38 12.20
CA THR A 213 9.99 -6.83 12.07
C THR A 213 10.59 -7.58 13.26
N LEU A 214 11.79 -7.21 13.74
CA LEU A 214 12.39 -7.80 14.94
C LEU A 214 11.56 -7.53 16.20
N ILE A 215 11.08 -6.31 16.40
CA ILE A 215 10.26 -5.93 17.57
C ILE A 215 8.89 -6.62 17.52
N ALA A 216 8.27 -6.68 16.35
CA ALA A 216 6.93 -7.21 16.15
C ALA A 216 6.91 -8.70 15.73
N VAL A 217 8.03 -9.41 15.80
CA VAL A 217 8.16 -10.81 15.35
C VAL A 217 7.23 -11.79 16.09
N THR A 218 6.92 -11.51 17.35
CA THR A 218 5.92 -12.25 18.14
C THR A 218 4.51 -11.98 17.63
N ARG A 219 4.19 -10.74 17.24
CA ARG A 219 2.92 -10.38 16.57
C ARG A 219 2.82 -11.00 15.18
N HIS A 220 3.93 -11.10 14.44
CA HIS A 220 3.97 -11.79 13.14
C HIS A 220 3.64 -13.28 13.29
N ALA A 221 4.22 -13.94 14.30
CA ALA A 221 3.93 -15.34 14.63
C ALA A 221 2.48 -15.53 15.07
N HIS A 222 1.93 -14.60 15.86
CA HIS A 222 0.52 -14.55 16.22
C HIS A 222 -0.38 -14.43 14.97
N LEU A 223 -0.16 -13.41 14.14
CA LEU A 223 -0.93 -13.13 12.93
C LEU A 223 -0.98 -14.34 11.98
N LEU A 224 0.16 -14.98 11.72
CA LEU A 224 0.22 -16.20 10.90
C LEU A 224 -0.54 -17.38 11.54
N THR A 225 -0.50 -17.50 12.87
CA THR A 225 -1.24 -18.55 13.60
C THR A 225 -2.74 -18.30 13.54
N CYS A 226 -3.18 -17.04 13.68
CA CYS A 226 -4.57 -16.63 13.48
C CYS A 226 -5.05 -16.94 12.05
N TRP A 227 -4.22 -16.65 11.03
CA TRP A 227 -4.55 -17.00 9.65
C TRP A 227 -4.79 -18.51 9.45
N ASN A 228 -3.89 -19.37 9.92
CA ASN A 228 -4.10 -20.82 9.84
C ASN A 228 -5.40 -21.24 10.53
N ARG A 229 -5.60 -20.77 11.78
CA ARG A 229 -6.82 -21.09 12.55
C ARG A 229 -8.09 -20.66 11.82
N VAL A 230 -8.12 -19.45 11.24
CA VAL A 230 -9.28 -18.94 10.49
C VAL A 230 -9.51 -19.73 9.20
N ILE A 231 -8.46 -20.06 8.44
CA ILE A 231 -8.56 -20.89 7.21
C ILE A 231 -9.13 -22.27 7.56
N ASP A 232 -8.63 -22.91 8.61
CA ASP A 232 -9.04 -24.27 8.97
C ASP A 232 -10.41 -24.31 9.65
N SER A 233 -10.75 -23.35 10.52
CA SER A 233 -12.01 -23.34 11.29
C SER A 233 -13.19 -22.70 10.57
N GLN A 234 -12.95 -21.77 9.63
CA GLN A 234 -14.03 -21.08 8.88
C GLN A 234 -14.18 -21.60 7.44
N HIS A 235 -13.32 -22.54 7.02
CA HIS A 235 -13.25 -23.06 5.65
C HIS A 235 -13.13 -21.97 4.57
N ILE A 236 -12.46 -20.86 4.89
CA ILE A 236 -12.22 -19.77 3.93
C ILE A 236 -11.29 -20.29 2.83
N PRO A 237 -11.72 -20.30 1.55
CA PRO A 237 -10.87 -20.71 0.46
C PRO A 237 -9.75 -19.69 0.28
N LEU A 238 -8.51 -20.17 0.14
CA LEU A 238 -7.39 -19.32 -0.20
C LEU A 238 -7.58 -18.77 -1.63
N PRO A 239 -7.36 -17.47 -1.89
CA PRO A 239 -7.59 -16.90 -3.21
C PRO A 239 -6.80 -17.68 -4.29
N PRO A 240 -7.44 -18.20 -5.36
CA PRO A 240 -6.84 -19.21 -6.23
C PRO A 240 -5.60 -18.73 -6.99
N ARG A 241 -5.40 -17.40 -7.08
CA ARG A 241 -4.25 -16.76 -7.74
C ARG A 241 -3.19 -16.25 -6.76
N LEU A 242 -3.31 -16.50 -5.45
CA LEU A 242 -2.40 -15.93 -4.45
C LEU A 242 -0.94 -16.41 -4.62
N ARG A 243 -0.74 -17.73 -4.82
CA ARG A 243 0.60 -18.30 -5.08
C ARG A 243 1.24 -17.70 -6.34
N LEU A 244 0.45 -17.48 -7.40
CA LEU A 244 0.90 -16.84 -8.63
C LEU A 244 1.31 -15.38 -8.39
N ARG A 245 0.54 -14.62 -7.59
CA ARG A 245 0.92 -13.25 -7.19
C ARG A 245 2.25 -13.23 -6.43
N CYS A 246 2.44 -14.10 -5.44
CA CYS A 246 3.72 -14.22 -4.73
C CYS A 246 4.88 -14.60 -5.66
N LEU A 247 4.68 -15.51 -6.62
CA LEU A 247 5.68 -15.87 -7.63
C LEU A 247 6.05 -14.68 -8.53
N VAL A 248 5.07 -13.93 -9.03
CA VAL A 248 5.31 -12.74 -9.87
C VAL A 248 6.07 -11.66 -9.09
N GLN A 249 5.73 -11.42 -7.83
CA GLN A 249 6.43 -10.46 -6.95
C GLN A 249 7.88 -10.87 -6.70
N VAL A 250 8.14 -12.16 -6.41
CA VAL A 250 9.49 -12.70 -6.20
C VAL A 250 10.31 -12.68 -7.51
N PHE A 251 9.70 -13.07 -8.64
CA PHE A 251 10.34 -12.99 -9.95
C PHE A 251 10.75 -11.56 -10.30
N PHE A 252 9.87 -10.58 -10.07
CA PHE A 252 10.17 -9.16 -10.26
C PHE A 252 11.36 -8.69 -9.42
N MET A 253 11.47 -9.11 -8.15
CA MET A 253 12.61 -8.77 -7.29
C MET A 253 13.91 -9.43 -7.78
N ILE A 254 13.86 -10.70 -8.22
CA ILE A 254 15.02 -11.41 -8.77
C ILE A 254 15.47 -10.76 -10.10
N PHE A 255 14.53 -10.43 -10.99
CA PHE A 255 14.81 -9.77 -12.25
C PHE A 255 15.43 -8.38 -12.04
N PHE A 256 14.89 -7.57 -11.13
CA PHE A 256 15.46 -6.27 -10.77
C PHE A 256 16.87 -6.41 -10.19
N ALA A 257 17.10 -7.38 -9.29
CA ALA A 257 18.42 -7.68 -8.74
C ALA A 257 19.43 -8.06 -9.84
N ALA A 258 19.06 -8.97 -10.75
CA ALA A 258 19.90 -9.38 -11.86
C ALA A 258 20.23 -8.23 -12.82
N ALA A 259 19.24 -7.38 -13.15
CA ALA A 259 19.44 -6.18 -13.95
C ALA A 259 20.40 -5.19 -13.28
N MET A 260 20.23 -4.92 -11.99
CA MET A 260 21.10 -4.02 -11.22
C MET A 260 22.54 -4.54 -11.10
N VAL A 261 22.75 -5.85 -10.87
CA VAL A 261 24.11 -6.44 -10.87
C VAL A 261 24.75 -6.34 -12.25
N THR A 262 24.00 -6.65 -13.31
CA THR A 262 24.50 -6.59 -14.70
C THR A 262 24.89 -5.15 -15.08
N ALA A 263 24.03 -4.18 -14.78
CA ALA A 263 24.28 -2.77 -14.99
C ALA A 263 25.50 -2.26 -14.20
N ALA A 264 25.64 -2.65 -12.93
CA ALA A 264 26.80 -2.33 -12.11
C ALA A 264 28.11 -2.94 -12.65
N ALA A 265 28.07 -4.19 -13.12
CA ALA A 265 29.22 -4.88 -13.70
C ALA A 265 29.64 -4.29 -15.07
N MET A 266 28.68 -3.90 -15.91
CA MET A 266 28.93 -3.21 -17.17
C MET A 266 29.36 -1.75 -17.00
N GLY A 267 29.15 -1.16 -15.82
CA GLY A 267 29.34 0.28 -15.58
C GLY A 267 28.38 1.16 -16.38
N ARG A 268 27.24 0.62 -16.81
CA ARG A 268 26.20 1.31 -17.59
C ARG A 268 24.82 1.14 -16.95
N PRO A 269 23.97 2.18 -16.91
CA PRO A 269 24.24 3.54 -17.37
C PRO A 269 25.32 4.25 -16.54
N ARG A 270 25.94 5.32 -17.08
CA ARG A 270 27.00 6.08 -16.38
C ARG A 270 26.45 6.70 -15.09
N LEU A 271 25.19 7.15 -15.09
CA LEU A 271 24.45 7.57 -13.90
C LEU A 271 24.52 6.53 -12.77
N LEU A 272 24.27 5.25 -13.08
CA LEU A 272 24.36 4.18 -12.07
C LEU A 272 25.78 4.04 -11.54
N ALA A 273 26.80 4.06 -12.41
CA ALA A 273 28.19 4.01 -11.98
C ALA A 273 28.56 5.20 -11.06
N VAL A 274 28.15 6.42 -11.41
CA VAL A 274 28.36 7.64 -10.62
C VAL A 274 27.65 7.57 -9.26
N VAL A 275 26.43 7.02 -9.22
CA VAL A 275 25.70 6.79 -7.96
C VAL A 275 26.39 5.70 -7.13
N LEU A 276 26.80 4.57 -7.70
CA LEU A 276 27.52 3.50 -6.98
C LEU A 276 28.88 3.99 -6.44
N ASP A 277 29.61 4.80 -7.19
CA ASP A 277 30.87 5.42 -6.73
C ASP A 277 30.59 6.42 -5.59
N GLY A 278 29.52 7.23 -5.70
CA GLY A 278 29.07 8.12 -4.62
C GLY A 278 28.66 7.36 -3.36
N LEU A 279 28.04 6.19 -3.49
CA LEU A 279 27.71 5.32 -2.36
C LEU A 279 28.95 4.66 -1.75
N ALA A 280 29.89 4.19 -2.58
CA ALA A 280 31.19 3.68 -2.14
C ALA A 280 31.96 4.74 -1.32
N GLU A 281 32.04 5.97 -1.85
CA GLU A 281 32.69 7.12 -1.22
C GLU A 281 32.01 7.54 0.09
N ARG A 282 30.68 7.72 0.08
CA ARG A 282 29.94 8.37 1.18
C ARG A 282 29.42 7.42 2.26
N LEU A 283 29.14 6.15 1.93
CA LEU A 283 28.55 5.18 2.87
C LEU A 283 29.56 4.17 3.41
N TYR A 284 30.53 3.78 2.57
CA TYR A 284 31.53 2.77 2.91
C TYR A 284 32.93 3.38 3.12
N PHE A 285 33.03 4.72 3.07
CA PHE A 285 34.27 5.49 3.27
C PHE A 285 35.43 5.08 2.34
N ILE A 286 35.12 4.56 1.15
CA ILE A 286 36.13 4.13 0.17
C ILE A 286 36.68 5.38 -0.54
N PRO A 287 37.98 5.73 -0.41
CA PRO A 287 38.49 6.97 -0.97
C PRO A 287 38.33 7.05 -2.49
N TYR A 288 37.89 8.20 -3.01
CA TYR A 288 37.71 8.41 -4.44
C TYR A 288 39.01 8.17 -5.25
N THR A 289 40.18 8.50 -4.69
CA THR A 289 41.49 8.22 -5.28
C THR A 289 41.76 6.72 -5.49
N TRP A 290 41.18 5.86 -4.67
CA TRP A 290 41.24 4.41 -4.84
C TRP A 290 40.26 3.95 -5.94
N LEU A 291 39.08 4.57 -5.99
CA LEU A 291 38.06 4.36 -7.02
C LEU A 291 38.44 4.89 -8.42
N SER A 292 39.41 5.79 -8.54
CA SER A 292 39.85 6.34 -9.83
C SER A 292 41.00 5.56 -10.49
N HIS A 293 41.77 4.79 -9.73
CA HIS A 293 43.04 4.22 -10.20
C HIS A 293 43.15 2.69 -10.17
N HIS A 294 42.28 1.98 -9.44
CA HIS A 294 42.38 0.52 -9.36
C HIS A 294 41.48 -0.24 -10.35
N PRO A 295 41.94 -1.39 -10.91
CA PRO A 295 41.09 -2.27 -11.73
C PRO A 295 39.97 -2.96 -10.92
N SER A 296 40.03 -2.94 -9.58
CA SER A 296 39.02 -3.50 -8.67
C SER A 296 37.75 -2.63 -8.51
N VAL A 297 37.64 -1.51 -9.22
CA VAL A 297 36.47 -0.62 -9.17
C VAL A 297 35.18 -1.34 -9.52
N THR A 298 35.18 -2.20 -10.54
CA THR A 298 34.00 -3.01 -10.91
C THR A 298 33.59 -3.96 -9.78
N VAL A 299 34.56 -4.52 -9.05
CA VAL A 299 34.29 -5.39 -7.89
C VAL A 299 33.63 -4.59 -6.77
N VAL A 300 34.13 -3.38 -6.46
CA VAL A 300 33.51 -2.51 -5.45
C VAL A 300 32.12 -2.06 -5.87
N ARG A 301 31.92 -1.64 -7.13
CA ARG A 301 30.58 -1.28 -7.66
C ARG A 301 29.59 -2.43 -7.54
N VAL A 302 29.99 -3.66 -7.88
CA VAL A 302 29.17 -4.87 -7.71
C VAL A 302 28.88 -5.13 -6.22
N LEU A 303 29.85 -4.99 -5.33
CA LEU A 303 29.64 -5.14 -3.89
C LEU A 303 28.65 -4.11 -3.34
N VAL A 304 28.79 -2.81 -3.64
CA VAL A 304 27.80 -1.82 -3.13
C VAL A 304 26.44 -1.97 -3.82
N ALA A 305 26.38 -2.42 -5.07
CA ALA A 305 25.13 -2.78 -5.74
C ALA A 305 24.45 -3.96 -5.05
N LEU A 306 25.18 -5.02 -4.67
CA LEU A 306 24.63 -6.16 -3.91
C LEU A 306 24.05 -5.72 -2.55
N VAL A 307 24.71 -4.81 -1.84
CA VAL A 307 24.18 -4.26 -0.58
C VAL A 307 22.94 -3.39 -0.84
N ALA A 308 22.93 -2.56 -1.89
CA ALA A 308 21.74 -1.79 -2.27
C ALA A 308 20.56 -2.69 -2.67
N ILE A 309 20.81 -3.77 -3.42
CA ILE A 309 19.84 -4.81 -3.78
C ILE A 309 19.30 -5.50 -2.53
N HIS A 310 20.13 -5.80 -1.53
CA HIS A 310 19.68 -6.41 -0.28
C HIS A 310 18.70 -5.49 0.47
N HIS A 311 19.02 -4.19 0.61
CA HIS A 311 18.11 -3.22 1.23
C HIS A 311 16.81 -3.04 0.40
N PHE A 312 16.90 -3.00 -0.93
CA PHE A 312 15.74 -2.97 -1.82
C PHE A 312 14.86 -4.23 -1.64
N ALA A 313 15.47 -5.40 -1.57
CA ALA A 313 14.78 -6.67 -1.44
C ALA A 313 14.07 -6.79 -0.08
N ILE A 314 14.70 -6.35 1.01
CA ILE A 314 14.02 -6.17 2.31
C ILE A 314 12.81 -5.24 2.16
N ASN A 315 13.03 -4.04 1.63
CA ASN A 315 12.00 -3.00 1.56
C ASN A 315 10.78 -3.40 0.72
N LYS A 316 11.03 -3.89 -0.50
CA LYS A 316 9.97 -4.35 -1.41
C LYS A 316 9.38 -5.69 -0.97
N GLY A 317 10.17 -6.59 -0.39
CA GLY A 317 9.71 -7.87 0.12
C GLY A 317 8.66 -7.73 1.21
N VAL A 318 8.89 -6.89 2.22
CA VAL A 318 7.90 -6.64 3.29
C VAL A 318 6.64 -5.96 2.73
N ILE A 319 6.78 -5.08 1.73
CA ILE A 319 5.64 -4.41 1.08
C ILE A 319 4.82 -5.37 0.20
N PHE A 320 5.43 -6.29 -0.53
CA PHE A 320 4.71 -7.35 -1.25
C PHE A 320 4.09 -8.38 -0.29
N TYR A 321 4.73 -8.62 0.86
CA TYR A 321 4.18 -9.43 1.93
C TYR A 321 2.92 -8.77 2.55
N PHE A 322 2.92 -7.44 2.71
CA PHE A 322 1.73 -6.67 3.05
C PHE A 322 0.61 -6.82 2.01
N THR A 323 0.88 -6.62 0.70
CA THR A 323 -0.20 -6.75 -0.32
C THR A 323 -0.73 -8.18 -0.41
N THR A 324 0.10 -9.19 -0.14
CA THR A 324 -0.33 -10.59 0.01
C THR A 324 -1.32 -10.76 1.18
N HIS A 325 -1.03 -10.16 2.34
CA HIS A 325 -1.98 -10.14 3.47
C HIS A 325 -3.27 -9.37 3.18
N CYS A 326 -3.20 -8.24 2.47
CA CYS A 326 -4.41 -7.54 2.03
C CYS A 326 -5.28 -8.42 1.12
N HIS A 327 -4.69 -9.12 0.15
CA HIS A 327 -5.44 -10.04 -0.70
C HIS A 327 -6.06 -11.23 0.05
N LEU A 328 -5.41 -11.72 1.11
CA LEU A 328 -6.00 -12.69 2.04
C LEU A 328 -7.21 -12.09 2.78
N LEU A 329 -7.09 -10.88 3.33
CA LEU A 329 -8.18 -10.17 4.01
C LEU A 329 -9.37 -9.91 3.08
N THR A 330 -9.13 -9.39 1.86
CA THR A 330 -10.16 -9.18 0.83
C THR A 330 -10.89 -10.48 0.51
N GLY A 331 -10.18 -11.59 0.29
CA GLY A 331 -10.81 -12.88 0.01
C GLY A 331 -11.60 -13.45 1.19
N ALA A 332 -11.09 -13.29 2.41
CA ALA A 332 -11.76 -13.72 3.63
C ALA A 332 -13.05 -12.92 3.91
N LEU A 333 -13.01 -11.60 3.73
CA LEU A 333 -14.17 -10.72 3.84
C LEU A 333 -15.20 -11.02 2.75
N ALA A 334 -14.78 -11.17 1.49
CA ALA A 334 -15.67 -11.57 0.39
C ALA A 334 -16.37 -12.91 0.65
N THR A 335 -15.62 -13.92 1.14
CA THR A 335 -16.18 -15.21 1.53
C THR A 335 -17.21 -15.05 2.65
N TRP A 336 -16.91 -14.23 3.67
CA TRP A 336 -17.84 -13.94 4.75
C TRP A 336 -19.10 -13.20 4.25
N ASN A 337 -18.96 -12.22 3.36
CA ASN A 337 -20.07 -11.49 2.74
C ASN A 337 -21.00 -12.46 1.99
N THR A 338 -20.43 -13.38 1.21
CA THR A 338 -21.18 -14.44 0.52
C THR A 338 -21.87 -15.39 1.49
N HIS A 339 -21.19 -15.87 2.54
CA HIS A 339 -21.81 -16.71 3.57
C HIS A 339 -22.94 -16.00 4.34
N ALA A 340 -22.76 -14.72 4.69
CA ALA A 340 -23.78 -13.91 5.34
C ALA A 340 -24.99 -13.72 4.42
N ARG A 341 -24.77 -13.39 3.14
CA ARG A 341 -25.81 -13.25 2.12
C ARG A 341 -26.60 -14.56 1.91
N HIS A 342 -25.92 -15.72 1.87
CA HIS A 342 -26.61 -17.01 1.79
C HIS A 342 -27.35 -17.39 3.07
N ALA A 343 -26.81 -17.07 4.25
CA ALA A 343 -27.51 -17.32 5.51
C ALA A 343 -28.79 -16.49 5.60
N LEU A 344 -28.73 -15.20 5.26
CA LEU A 344 -29.85 -14.27 5.30
C LEU A 344 -30.92 -14.61 4.24
N ASN A 345 -30.51 -14.87 2.99
CA ASN A 345 -31.43 -15.17 1.89
C ASN A 345 -31.96 -16.62 1.91
N GLY A 346 -31.12 -17.58 2.31
CA GLY A 346 -31.41 -19.01 2.26
C GLY A 346 -32.34 -19.47 3.39
N THR A 347 -32.29 -18.82 4.54
CA THR A 347 -33.39 -18.94 5.51
C THR A 347 -34.60 -18.16 4.99
N LYS A 348 -35.68 -18.85 4.62
CA LYS A 348 -37.03 -18.25 4.70
C LYS A 348 -37.26 -17.92 6.18
N PHE A 349 -36.89 -16.70 6.53
CA PHE A 349 -36.59 -16.27 7.89
C PHE A 349 -37.79 -16.52 8.80
N THR A 350 -37.74 -17.61 9.58
CA THR A 350 -38.93 -18.10 10.28
C THR A 350 -39.22 -17.19 11.46
N LYS A 351 -40.15 -16.25 11.23
CA LYS A 351 -40.51 -15.06 12.03
C LYS A 351 -40.63 -15.27 13.55
N SER A 352 -40.79 -16.52 14.00
CA SER A 352 -40.88 -16.93 15.40
C SER A 352 -39.54 -17.08 16.14
N ILE A 353 -38.41 -17.30 15.44
CA ILE A 353 -37.15 -17.75 16.09
C ILE A 353 -36.23 -16.58 16.46
N LEU A 354 -36.23 -15.49 15.69
CA LEU A 354 -35.34 -14.35 15.99
C LEU A 354 -35.80 -13.58 17.24
N HIS A 355 -37.10 -13.38 17.34
CA HIS A 355 -37.76 -12.56 18.36
C HIS A 355 -37.53 -12.99 19.82
N THR A 356 -37.12 -14.25 20.06
CA THR A 356 -36.96 -14.86 21.39
C THR A 356 -35.51 -15.02 21.86
N HIS A 357 -34.51 -14.92 20.96
CA HIS A 357 -33.12 -15.25 21.31
C HIS A 357 -32.08 -14.20 20.89
N PHE A 358 -32.44 -13.18 20.10
CA PHE A 358 -31.45 -12.24 19.57
C PHE A 358 -30.84 -11.31 20.64
N SER A 359 -31.62 -10.93 21.65
CA SER A 359 -31.17 -10.12 22.80
C SER A 359 -30.01 -10.78 23.54
N ASP A 360 -30.13 -12.08 23.77
CA ASP A 360 -29.25 -12.84 24.66
C ASP A 360 -27.91 -13.11 23.98
N ILE A 361 -27.94 -13.42 22.67
CA ILE A 361 -26.74 -13.54 21.83
C ILE A 361 -25.96 -12.22 21.85
N LEU A 362 -26.64 -11.08 21.66
CA LEU A 362 -25.97 -9.78 21.64
C LEU A 362 -25.37 -9.43 22.99
N ALA A 363 -26.09 -9.64 24.10
CA ALA A 363 -25.57 -9.41 25.44
C ALA A 363 -24.31 -10.26 25.72
N GLU A 364 -24.31 -11.53 25.29
CA GLU A 364 -23.20 -12.47 25.50
C GLU A 364 -21.98 -12.18 24.57
N VAL A 365 -22.23 -11.72 23.34
CA VAL A 365 -21.20 -11.24 22.40
C VAL A 365 -20.56 -9.95 22.90
N TRP A 366 -21.36 -8.97 23.37
CA TRP A 366 -20.86 -7.71 23.94
C TRP A 366 -20.11 -7.90 25.27
N ALA A 367 -20.47 -8.93 26.05
CA ALA A 367 -19.73 -9.32 27.24
C ALA A 367 -18.38 -10.02 26.93
N GLY A 368 -18.04 -10.26 25.66
CA GLY A 368 -16.83 -10.98 25.25
C GLY A 368 -16.83 -12.46 25.69
N GLY A 369 -18.01 -13.00 26.00
CA GLY A 369 -18.19 -14.24 26.77
C GLY A 369 -18.53 -15.48 25.97
N TRP A 370 -18.56 -15.42 24.63
CA TRP A 370 -19.14 -16.46 23.77
C TRP A 370 -18.37 -17.80 23.79
N ARG A 371 -18.64 -18.63 24.80
CA ARG A 371 -18.10 -20.00 24.97
C ARG A 371 -19.16 -21.06 24.66
N GLY A 372 -19.59 -21.09 23.41
CA GLY A 372 -20.21 -22.28 22.81
C GLY A 372 -21.66 -22.54 23.20
N ALA A 373 -22.57 -21.66 22.78
CA ALA A 373 -23.99 -22.00 22.69
C ALA A 373 -24.20 -23.04 21.57
N THR A 374 -24.27 -24.33 21.91
CA THR A 374 -24.49 -25.44 20.95
C THR A 374 -25.95 -25.59 20.48
N GLY A 375 -26.75 -24.52 20.56
CA GLY A 375 -28.14 -24.51 20.10
C GLY A 375 -28.23 -24.45 18.58
N GLY A 376 -28.66 -25.55 17.95
CA GLY A 376 -28.72 -25.72 16.48
C GLY A 376 -29.82 -24.92 15.76
N GLY A 377 -30.09 -23.68 16.18
CA GLY A 377 -31.08 -22.78 15.58
C GLY A 377 -30.45 -21.57 14.87
N VAL A 378 -31.31 -20.69 14.35
CA VAL A 378 -30.91 -19.42 13.68
C VAL A 378 -30.02 -18.55 14.59
N SER A 379 -30.28 -18.57 15.90
CA SER A 379 -29.43 -17.97 16.94
C SER A 379 -27.96 -18.40 16.82
N GLY A 380 -27.69 -19.71 16.74
CA GLY A 380 -26.34 -20.25 16.60
C GLY A 380 -25.69 -19.91 15.26
N LEU A 381 -26.48 -19.83 14.18
CA LEU A 381 -26.00 -19.41 12.85
C LEU A 381 -25.54 -17.95 12.85
N VAL A 382 -26.36 -17.04 13.38
CA VAL A 382 -26.03 -15.60 13.46
C VAL A 382 -24.87 -15.36 14.43
N GLY A 383 -24.90 -15.93 15.63
CA GLY A 383 -23.78 -15.83 16.58
C GLY A 383 -22.49 -16.41 16.01
N GLY A 384 -22.56 -17.48 15.21
CA GLY A 384 -21.45 -18.01 14.43
C GLY A 384 -20.92 -17.02 13.38
N LEU A 385 -21.79 -16.39 12.58
CA LEU A 385 -21.40 -15.36 11.61
C LEU A 385 -20.76 -14.14 12.28
N LEU A 386 -21.31 -13.68 13.41
CA LEU A 386 -20.77 -12.57 14.21
C LEU A 386 -19.38 -12.91 14.77
N THR A 387 -19.23 -14.09 15.37
CA THR A 387 -17.94 -14.58 15.88
C THR A 387 -16.89 -14.65 14.76
N ARG A 388 -17.28 -15.13 13.58
CA ARG A 388 -16.40 -15.14 12.40
C ARG A 388 -16.04 -13.71 11.96
N ARG A 389 -17.01 -12.78 11.91
CA ARG A 389 -16.78 -11.37 11.54
C ARG A 389 -15.82 -10.69 12.51
N GLN A 390 -15.97 -10.92 13.80
CA GLN A 390 -15.11 -10.39 14.86
C GLN A 390 -13.67 -10.91 14.72
N GLN A 391 -13.47 -12.20 14.41
CA GLN A 391 -12.13 -12.73 14.09
C GLN A 391 -11.52 -12.06 12.84
N LEU A 392 -12.33 -11.72 11.82
CA LEU A 392 -11.87 -10.92 10.68
C LEU A 392 -11.53 -9.48 11.07
N VAL A 393 -12.32 -8.82 11.95
CA VAL A 393 -11.99 -7.49 12.52
C VAL A 393 -10.63 -7.53 13.20
N GLU A 394 -10.39 -8.52 14.05
CA GLU A 394 -9.15 -8.70 14.80
C GLU A 394 -7.97 -8.95 13.86
N MET A 395 -8.11 -9.79 12.83
CA MET A 395 -7.05 -9.97 11.83
C MET A 395 -6.76 -8.70 11.00
N VAL A 396 -7.76 -7.88 10.67
CA VAL A 396 -7.50 -6.57 10.02
C VAL A 396 -6.72 -5.65 10.97
N ARG A 397 -7.11 -5.57 12.25
CA ARG A 397 -6.44 -4.76 13.28
C ARG A 397 -5.02 -5.23 13.58
N ASP A 398 -4.77 -6.55 13.65
CA ASP A 398 -3.42 -7.12 13.81
C ASP A 398 -2.55 -6.83 12.58
N THR A 399 -3.11 -6.97 11.37
CA THR A 399 -2.42 -6.65 10.11
C THR A 399 -2.06 -5.16 10.05
N GLN A 400 -3.01 -4.28 10.36
CA GLN A 400 -2.80 -2.84 10.47
C GLN A 400 -1.72 -2.53 11.51
N THR A 401 -1.81 -3.09 12.71
CA THR A 401 -0.84 -2.84 13.81
C THR A 401 0.57 -3.31 13.48
N PHE A 402 0.70 -4.40 12.72
CA PHE A 402 2.00 -4.92 12.27
C PHE A 402 2.61 -4.07 11.14
N PHE A 403 1.83 -3.74 10.11
CA PHE A 403 2.34 -3.03 8.93
C PHE A 403 2.28 -1.49 9.02
N SER A 404 1.53 -0.90 9.95
CA SER A 404 1.33 0.56 10.07
C SER A 404 2.66 1.36 10.08
N PRO A 405 3.69 0.99 10.86
CA PRO A 405 5.00 1.65 10.80
C PRO A 405 5.73 1.46 9.46
N VAL A 406 5.61 0.27 8.85
CA VAL A 406 6.20 -0.05 7.55
C VAL A 406 5.57 0.81 6.45
N LEU A 407 4.24 0.93 6.46
CA LEU A 407 3.47 1.74 5.53
C LEU A 407 3.79 3.22 5.67
N GLN A 408 3.87 3.74 6.90
CA GLN A 408 4.27 5.13 7.15
C GLN A 408 5.64 5.43 6.52
N CYS A 409 6.66 4.61 6.77
CA CYS A 409 7.99 4.80 6.20
C CYS A 409 8.01 4.59 4.68
N TYR A 410 7.24 3.64 4.17
CA TYR A 410 7.09 3.40 2.72
C TYR A 410 6.46 4.59 2.00
N PHE A 411 5.30 5.09 2.43
CA PHE A 411 4.65 6.23 1.78
C PHE A 411 5.48 7.50 1.91
N ALA A 412 6.07 7.79 3.08
CA ALA A 412 6.96 8.94 3.25
C ALA A 412 8.16 8.88 2.29
N SER A 413 8.90 7.77 2.28
CA SER A 413 10.05 7.61 1.38
C SER A 413 9.67 7.53 -0.10
N THR A 414 8.50 6.99 -0.45
CA THR A 414 8.02 6.92 -1.84
C THR A 414 7.59 8.29 -2.36
N VAL A 415 6.88 9.09 -1.56
CA VAL A 415 6.53 10.47 -1.93
C VAL A 415 7.79 11.31 -2.12
N VAL A 416 8.74 11.27 -1.17
CA VAL A 416 10.04 11.98 -1.31
C VAL A 416 10.85 11.47 -2.51
N SER A 417 10.83 10.16 -2.77
CA SER A 417 11.53 9.59 -3.93
C SER A 417 10.88 10.03 -5.24
N LEU A 418 9.55 10.04 -5.33
CA LEU A 418 8.82 10.47 -6.53
C LEU A 418 9.01 11.96 -6.80
N THR A 419 8.88 12.83 -5.79
CA THR A 419 9.12 14.27 -5.97
C THR A 419 10.57 14.55 -6.36
N THR A 420 11.54 13.88 -5.73
CA THR A 420 12.97 14.01 -6.10
C THR A 420 13.22 13.50 -7.53
N LEU A 421 12.67 12.33 -7.90
CA LEU A 421 12.85 11.73 -9.22
C LEU A 421 12.18 12.58 -10.32
N GLN A 422 11.01 13.16 -10.03
CA GLN A 422 10.35 14.14 -10.90
C GLN A 422 11.20 15.40 -11.06
N VAL A 423 11.72 16.01 -9.98
CA VAL A 423 12.65 17.15 -10.08
C VAL A 423 13.84 16.79 -10.98
N VAL A 424 14.43 15.60 -10.80
CA VAL A 424 15.57 15.15 -11.60
C VAL A 424 15.20 14.95 -13.06
N ILE A 425 14.06 14.34 -13.37
CA ILE A 425 13.58 14.15 -14.75
C ILE A 425 13.26 15.49 -15.38
N VAL A 426 12.50 16.35 -14.71
CA VAL A 426 12.12 17.69 -15.19
C VAL A 426 13.35 18.54 -15.44
N CYS A 427 14.29 18.62 -14.49
CA CYS A 427 15.57 19.31 -14.70
C CYS A 427 16.45 18.66 -15.78
N THR A 428 16.33 17.35 -16.03
CA THR A 428 17.05 16.66 -17.11
C THR A 428 16.44 17.00 -18.47
N GLU A 429 15.12 16.87 -18.63
CA GLU A 429 14.39 17.21 -19.85
C GLU A 429 14.57 18.69 -20.21
N LEU A 430 14.42 19.60 -19.24
CA LEU A 430 14.67 21.03 -19.46
C LEU A 430 16.14 21.32 -19.76
N TYR A 431 17.11 20.58 -19.19
CA TYR A 431 18.50 20.70 -19.60
C TYR A 431 18.74 20.21 -21.05
N LEU A 432 18.07 19.14 -21.46
CA LEU A 432 18.17 18.59 -22.83
C LEU A 432 17.50 19.51 -23.87
N LEU A 433 16.37 20.14 -23.50
CA LEU A 433 15.67 21.17 -24.28
C LEU A 433 16.50 22.46 -24.38
N ALA A 434 16.92 23.03 -23.24
CA ALA A 434 17.73 24.26 -23.17
C ALA A 434 19.03 24.19 -23.97
N LYS A 435 19.66 23.00 -24.01
CA LYS A 435 20.88 22.76 -24.79
C LYS A 435 20.66 22.26 -26.21
N GLY A 436 19.44 22.29 -26.73
CA GLY A 436 19.13 22.05 -28.14
C GLY A 436 19.77 20.77 -28.70
N VAL A 437 19.60 19.64 -28.01
CA VAL A 437 19.98 18.30 -28.51
C VAL A 437 21.43 18.20 -29.05
N GLY A 438 22.42 18.53 -28.22
CA GLY A 438 23.84 18.41 -28.65
C GLY A 438 24.89 18.10 -27.58
N SER A 439 24.61 18.33 -26.29
CA SER A 439 25.69 18.31 -25.27
C SER A 439 26.13 16.92 -24.77
N GLY A 440 25.46 15.83 -25.19
CA GLY A 440 25.86 14.45 -24.88
C GLY A 440 25.97 14.11 -23.38
N LEU A 441 25.35 14.89 -22.50
CA LEU A 441 25.61 14.82 -21.06
C LEU A 441 24.85 13.69 -20.34
N LEU A 442 23.64 13.37 -20.81
CA LEU A 442 22.92 12.15 -20.44
C LEU A 442 22.62 11.33 -21.71
N ASN A 443 22.84 10.02 -21.61
CA ASN A 443 22.54 9.08 -22.68
C ASN A 443 21.05 8.71 -22.68
N ALA A 444 20.51 8.30 -23.82
CA ALA A 444 19.14 7.76 -23.89
C ALA A 444 18.92 6.58 -22.93
N GLU A 445 19.97 5.77 -22.69
CA GLU A 445 20.00 4.72 -21.67
C GLU A 445 19.63 5.22 -20.26
N GLU A 446 20.04 6.45 -19.89
CA GLU A 446 19.83 7.03 -18.56
C GLU A 446 18.41 7.57 -18.39
N VAL A 447 17.92 8.29 -19.40
CA VAL A 447 16.52 8.76 -19.43
C VAL A 447 15.57 7.56 -19.36
N MET A 448 15.83 6.51 -20.15
CA MET A 448 15.06 5.27 -20.11
C MET A 448 15.05 4.63 -18.70
N VAL A 449 16.20 4.56 -18.02
CA VAL A 449 16.26 4.03 -16.65
C VAL A 449 15.49 4.90 -15.65
N LEU A 450 15.57 6.23 -15.75
CA LEU A 450 14.80 7.14 -14.89
C LEU A 450 13.28 7.00 -15.11
N VAL A 451 12.84 6.88 -16.36
CA VAL A 451 11.44 6.64 -16.74
C VAL A 451 10.96 5.29 -16.21
N LEU A 452 11.75 4.22 -16.38
CA LEU A 452 11.43 2.88 -15.86
C LEU A 452 11.34 2.86 -14.33
N LEU A 453 12.28 3.51 -13.62
CA LEU A 453 12.23 3.65 -12.16
C LEU A 453 11.00 4.44 -11.69
N THR A 454 10.60 5.47 -12.45
CA THR A 454 9.37 6.25 -12.17
C THR A 454 8.14 5.37 -12.31
N PHE A 455 7.99 4.69 -13.45
CA PHE A 455 6.86 3.80 -13.70
C PHE A 455 6.80 2.64 -12.69
N GLN A 456 7.94 2.04 -12.35
CA GLN A 456 8.07 1.01 -11.31
C GLN A 456 7.61 1.51 -9.94
N THR A 457 8.03 2.72 -9.56
CA THR A 457 7.74 3.30 -8.24
C THR A 457 6.27 3.70 -8.12
N SER A 458 5.72 4.38 -9.13
CA SER A 458 4.31 4.76 -9.21
C SER A 458 3.39 3.53 -9.31
N GLY A 459 3.75 2.54 -10.14
CA GLY A 459 2.99 1.29 -10.28
C GLY A 459 2.93 0.49 -8.97
N LEU A 460 4.03 0.46 -8.20
CA LEU A 460 4.03 -0.17 -6.88
C LEU A 460 3.21 0.63 -5.87
N LEU A 461 3.34 1.96 -5.82
CA LEU A 461 2.54 2.84 -4.96
C LEU A 461 1.04 2.58 -5.17
N ILE A 462 0.62 2.57 -6.44
CA ILE A 462 -0.75 2.29 -6.87
C ILE A 462 -1.16 0.86 -6.46
N HIS A 463 -0.35 -0.17 -6.73
CA HIS A 463 -0.64 -1.55 -6.35
C HIS A 463 -0.83 -1.74 -4.84
N VAL A 464 0.04 -1.15 -4.02
CA VAL A 464 -0.01 -1.23 -2.56
C VAL A 464 -1.27 -0.57 -2.02
N ALA A 465 -1.60 0.61 -2.54
CA ALA A 465 -2.76 1.36 -2.07
C ALA A 465 -4.09 0.76 -2.54
N PHE A 466 -4.18 0.24 -3.77
CA PHE A 466 -5.36 -0.53 -4.20
C PHE A 466 -5.54 -1.80 -3.37
N ALA A 467 -4.48 -2.55 -3.08
CA ALA A 467 -4.58 -3.75 -2.25
C ALA A 467 -5.15 -3.43 -0.86
N ALA A 468 -4.72 -2.33 -0.23
CA ALA A 468 -5.27 -1.87 1.03
C ALA A 468 -6.74 -1.38 0.91
N ALA A 469 -7.05 -0.58 -0.10
CA ALA A 469 -8.40 -0.06 -0.33
C ALA A 469 -9.43 -1.18 -0.59
N SER A 470 -9.04 -2.26 -1.27
CA SER A 470 -9.90 -3.44 -1.46
C SER A 470 -10.20 -4.22 -0.17
N VAL A 471 -9.43 -4.04 0.90
CA VAL A 471 -9.79 -4.59 2.24
C VAL A 471 -10.91 -3.76 2.85
N GLN A 472 -10.81 -2.43 2.77
CA GLN A 472 -11.82 -1.50 3.27
C GLN A 472 -13.16 -1.68 2.53
N GLU A 473 -13.13 -1.68 1.19
CA GLU A 473 -14.31 -1.87 0.34
C GLU A 473 -15.09 -3.17 0.67
N GLN A 474 -14.37 -4.29 0.85
CA GLN A 474 -15.00 -5.56 1.25
C GLN A 474 -15.49 -5.57 2.70
N ALA A 475 -14.90 -4.77 3.59
CA ALA A 475 -15.36 -4.61 4.97
C ALA A 475 -16.59 -3.70 5.08
N GLU A 476 -16.74 -2.72 4.17
CA GLU A 476 -17.90 -1.85 4.02
C GLU A 476 -19.08 -2.62 3.40
N GLU A 477 -18.85 -3.45 2.38
CA GLU A 477 -19.85 -4.36 1.82
C GLU A 477 -20.46 -5.29 2.88
N SER A 478 -19.69 -5.69 3.91
CA SER A 478 -20.22 -6.47 5.04
C SER A 478 -21.39 -5.80 5.77
N GLY A 479 -21.37 -4.47 5.90
CA GLY A 479 -22.48 -3.71 6.49
C GLY A 479 -23.69 -3.69 5.57
N GLU A 480 -23.47 -3.42 4.29
CA GLU A 480 -24.53 -3.39 3.27
C GLU A 480 -25.24 -4.75 3.11
N VAL A 481 -24.51 -5.86 3.21
CA VAL A 481 -25.07 -7.22 3.20
C VAL A 481 -26.00 -7.47 4.39
N LEU A 482 -25.64 -6.99 5.58
CA LEU A 482 -26.50 -7.10 6.76
C LEU A 482 -27.75 -6.22 6.65
N CYS A 483 -27.61 -4.98 6.15
CA CYS A 483 -28.75 -4.09 5.86
C CYS A 483 -29.75 -4.73 4.89
N ARG A 484 -29.26 -5.26 3.75
CA ARG A 484 -30.11 -5.80 2.68
C ARG A 484 -30.67 -7.19 2.98
N GLY A 485 -30.01 -7.98 3.83
CA GLY A 485 -30.45 -9.32 4.20
C GLY A 485 -31.60 -9.35 5.20
N LEU A 486 -31.98 -8.22 5.78
CA LEU A 486 -33.19 -8.10 6.61
C LEU A 486 -34.45 -8.19 5.73
N PRO A 487 -35.38 -9.13 6.00
CA PRO A 487 -36.68 -9.07 5.36
C PRO A 487 -37.46 -7.84 5.85
N TYR A 488 -38.20 -7.18 4.94
CA TYR A 488 -39.03 -6.02 5.27
C TYR A 488 -40.03 -6.30 6.41
N ASP A 489 -40.48 -7.56 6.54
CA ASP A 489 -41.41 -8.05 7.55
C ASP A 489 -40.77 -8.48 8.88
N ALA A 490 -39.46 -8.25 9.08
CA ALA A 490 -38.77 -8.49 10.35
C ALA A 490 -39.43 -7.70 11.50
N SER A 491 -39.38 -8.24 12.73
CA SER A 491 -39.98 -7.56 13.88
C SER A 491 -39.28 -6.24 14.18
N PRO A 492 -39.94 -5.27 14.84
CA PRO A 492 -39.29 -4.02 15.24
C PRO A 492 -38.05 -4.24 16.11
N GLN A 493 -38.05 -5.29 16.94
CA GLN A 493 -36.94 -5.65 17.81
C GLN A 493 -35.76 -6.25 17.02
N ASP A 494 -36.04 -7.12 16.05
CA ASP A 494 -35.02 -7.67 15.14
C ASP A 494 -34.36 -6.56 14.30
N LYS A 495 -35.18 -5.63 13.78
CA LYS A 495 -34.73 -4.45 13.05
C LYS A 495 -33.85 -3.56 13.92
N PHE A 496 -34.27 -3.26 15.15
CA PHE A 496 -33.47 -2.48 16.10
C PHE A 496 -32.11 -3.13 16.40
N TYR A 497 -32.07 -4.45 16.58
CA TYR A 497 -30.81 -5.14 16.87
C TYR A 497 -29.87 -5.24 15.68
N VAL A 498 -30.39 -5.49 14.48
CA VAL A 498 -29.54 -5.48 13.27
C VAL A 498 -29.15 -4.04 12.89
N ASP A 499 -29.97 -3.03 13.18
CA ASP A 499 -29.58 -1.63 13.09
C ASP A 499 -28.46 -1.31 14.10
N GLN A 500 -28.57 -1.69 15.38
CA GLN A 500 -27.46 -1.55 16.36
C GLN A 500 -26.18 -2.28 15.93
N LEU A 501 -26.30 -3.50 15.38
CA LEU A 501 -25.16 -4.25 14.85
C LEU A 501 -24.53 -3.54 13.64
N THR A 502 -25.37 -3.09 12.72
CA THR A 502 -24.96 -2.35 11.52
C THR A 502 -24.28 -1.04 11.92
N GLN A 503 -24.87 -0.28 12.84
CA GLN A 503 -24.28 0.91 13.44
C GLN A 503 -22.94 0.57 14.09
N SER A 504 -22.81 -0.52 14.86
CA SER A 504 -21.52 -0.93 15.43
C SER A 504 -20.44 -1.19 14.36
N LEU A 505 -20.82 -1.78 13.22
CA LEU A 505 -19.93 -2.02 12.08
C LEU A 505 -19.60 -0.73 11.29
N VAL A 506 -20.57 0.17 11.13
CA VAL A 506 -20.42 1.48 10.45
C VAL A 506 -19.63 2.48 11.30
N ILE A 507 -19.83 2.49 12.62
CA ILE A 507 -19.11 3.33 13.60
C ILE A 507 -17.66 2.86 13.78
N SER A 508 -17.37 1.57 13.53
CA SER A 508 -16.02 1.00 13.57
C SER A 508 -15.50 0.63 12.17
N PRO A 509 -15.34 1.60 11.24
CA PRO A 509 -14.91 1.31 9.87
C PRO A 509 -13.52 0.66 9.88
N LEU A 510 -13.36 -0.41 9.09
CA LEU A 510 -12.09 -1.12 8.99
C LEU A 510 -11.23 -0.52 7.88
N PHE A 511 -10.40 0.43 8.26
CA PHE A 511 -9.38 1.03 7.40
C PHE A 511 -7.98 0.54 7.77
N ILE A 512 -7.09 0.46 6.79
CA ILE A 512 -5.65 0.28 7.04
C ILE A 512 -5.02 1.66 7.10
N SER A 513 -4.43 2.03 8.24
CA SER A 513 -3.72 3.30 8.43
C SER A 513 -2.19 3.13 8.37
N GLY A 514 -1.49 4.16 7.89
CA GLY A 514 -0.04 4.31 8.05
C GLY A 514 0.26 5.18 9.26
N GLY A 515 0.68 4.57 10.37
CA GLY A 515 1.05 5.25 11.62
C GLY A 515 -0.08 6.07 12.28
N ASN A 516 -1.34 5.86 11.89
CA ASN A 516 -2.50 6.74 12.18
C ASN A 516 -2.38 8.17 11.61
N PHE A 517 -1.42 8.44 10.71
CA PHE A 517 -1.31 9.72 10.01
C PHE A 517 -2.25 9.83 8.81
N PHE A 518 -2.54 8.71 8.14
CA PHE A 518 -3.42 8.63 6.97
C PHE A 518 -4.09 7.27 6.88
N THR A 519 -5.28 7.22 6.26
CA THR A 519 -6.03 6.00 5.92
C THR A 519 -5.87 5.69 4.44
N ILE A 520 -5.54 4.45 4.08
CA ILE A 520 -5.27 4.06 2.69
C ILE A 520 -6.57 3.65 2.00
N ASN A 521 -7.35 4.65 1.59
CA ASN A 521 -8.56 4.50 0.79
C ASN A 521 -8.33 4.98 -0.67
N ARG A 522 -9.32 4.82 -1.55
CA ARG A 522 -9.22 5.27 -2.96
C ARG A 522 -8.94 6.78 -3.07
N SER A 523 -9.54 7.60 -2.21
CA SER A 523 -9.34 9.05 -2.19
C SER A 523 -7.89 9.44 -1.90
N PHE A 524 -7.23 8.76 -0.96
CA PHE A 524 -5.81 8.96 -0.64
C PHE A 524 -4.90 8.68 -1.85
N ILE A 525 -5.22 7.68 -2.67
CA ILE A 525 -4.49 7.40 -3.94
C ILE A 525 -4.58 8.61 -4.86
N LEU A 526 -5.80 9.13 -5.06
CA LEU A 526 -6.04 10.31 -5.89
C LEU A 526 -5.31 11.54 -5.32
N THR A 527 -5.35 11.78 -4.01
CA THR A 527 -4.61 12.88 -3.36
C THR A 527 -3.11 12.79 -3.63
N VAL A 528 -2.49 11.62 -3.46
CA VAL A 528 -1.04 11.45 -3.69
C VAL A 528 -0.71 11.66 -5.17
N LEU A 529 -1.49 11.10 -6.10
CA LEU A 529 -1.28 11.30 -7.53
C LEU A 529 -1.48 12.76 -7.96
N SER A 530 -2.49 13.45 -7.42
CA SER A 530 -2.71 14.88 -7.66
C SER A 530 -1.57 15.73 -7.12
N VAL A 531 -1.06 15.49 -5.91
CA VAL A 531 0.10 16.22 -5.37
C VAL A 531 1.34 16.01 -6.24
N VAL A 532 1.59 14.77 -6.66
CA VAL A 532 2.70 14.40 -7.56
C VAL A 532 2.56 15.05 -8.94
N ALA A 533 1.34 15.19 -9.47
CA ALA A 533 1.08 15.89 -10.73
C ALA A 533 1.20 17.41 -10.60
N SER A 534 0.62 18.01 -9.56
CA SER A 534 0.70 19.46 -9.29
C SER A 534 2.15 19.90 -9.06
N TYR A 535 2.93 19.14 -8.30
CA TYR A 535 4.35 19.44 -8.07
C TYR A 535 5.16 19.42 -9.37
N PHE A 536 4.92 18.43 -10.23
CA PHE A 536 5.52 18.34 -11.58
C PHE A 536 5.18 19.54 -12.47
N ILE A 537 3.89 19.95 -12.51
CA ILE A 537 3.44 21.13 -13.27
C ILE A 537 4.11 22.40 -12.76
N VAL A 538 4.18 22.59 -11.43
CA VAL A 538 4.82 23.76 -10.81
C VAL A 538 6.30 23.84 -11.18
N ILE A 539 7.06 22.74 -11.10
CA ILE A 539 8.50 22.76 -11.46
C ILE A 539 8.70 23.06 -12.95
N LEU A 540 7.85 22.52 -13.84
CA LEU A 540 7.91 22.83 -15.27
C LEU A 540 7.73 24.33 -15.52
N GLN A 541 6.73 24.96 -14.90
CA GLN A 541 6.45 26.40 -15.01
C GLN A 541 7.60 27.26 -14.49
N PHE A 542 8.15 26.93 -13.31
CA PHE A 542 9.27 27.67 -12.74
C PHE A 542 10.56 27.55 -13.57
N THR A 543 10.80 26.40 -14.21
CA THR A 543 12.03 26.22 -15.00
C THR A 543 11.98 26.99 -16.32
N GLN A 544 10.83 27.02 -17.01
CA GLN A 544 10.64 27.83 -18.23
C GLN A 544 10.87 29.33 -18.00
N SER A 545 10.48 29.82 -16.81
CA SER A 545 10.63 31.24 -16.44
C SER A 545 12.09 31.67 -16.22
N CYS A 546 13.03 30.72 -16.04
CA CYS A 546 14.45 31.02 -15.83
C CYS A 546 15.25 31.21 -17.12
N GLU A 547 14.75 30.81 -18.29
CA GLU A 547 15.54 30.82 -19.54
C GLU A 547 15.65 32.18 -20.24
N HIS A 548 14.87 33.20 -19.85
CA HIS A 548 14.61 34.35 -20.74
C HIS A 548 15.24 35.76 -20.48
N PRO A 549 16.12 36.07 -19.49
CA PRO A 549 16.54 37.47 -19.29
C PRO A 549 17.68 38.02 -20.19
N SER A 550 18.56 37.19 -20.77
CA SER A 550 19.90 37.66 -21.18
C SER A 550 20.10 38.08 -22.64
N ASP A 551 19.33 37.57 -23.59
CA ASP A 551 19.67 37.68 -25.02
C ASP A 551 19.10 38.93 -25.73
N GLN A 552 18.47 39.85 -25.00
CA GLN A 552 17.92 41.10 -25.56
C GLN A 552 18.70 42.38 -25.20
N SER A 553 19.77 42.35 -24.38
CA SER A 553 20.45 43.59 -23.95
C SER A 553 21.57 44.09 -24.86
N ASN A 554 22.08 43.29 -25.80
CA ASN A 554 23.35 43.60 -26.52
C ASN A 554 23.21 43.88 -28.03
N SER A 555 22.00 44.06 -28.58
CA SER A 555 21.83 44.44 -30.00
C SER A 555 22.00 45.95 -30.28
N ASN A 556 22.53 46.72 -29.32
CA ASN A 556 22.71 48.18 -29.41
C ASN A 556 24.18 48.64 -29.27
N GLU A 557 25.18 47.75 -29.35
CA GLU A 557 26.54 48.21 -29.64
C GLU A 557 26.69 48.52 -31.13
N PRO A 558 26.99 49.77 -31.53
CA PRO A 558 27.24 50.09 -32.92
C PRO A 558 28.54 49.44 -33.39
N ILE A 559 28.50 48.78 -34.55
CA ILE A 559 29.67 48.16 -35.18
C ILE A 559 30.64 49.28 -35.64
N ILE A 560 31.61 49.61 -34.79
CA ILE A 560 32.74 50.47 -35.17
C ILE A 560 33.77 49.60 -35.91
N THR A 561 33.63 49.54 -37.22
CA THR A 561 34.57 48.84 -38.10
C THR A 561 35.90 49.59 -38.18
N VAL A 562 36.84 49.28 -37.28
CA VAL A 562 38.21 49.80 -37.35
C VAL A 562 39.00 49.01 -38.41
N THR A 563 38.97 49.49 -39.65
CA THR A 563 39.87 49.03 -40.71
C THR A 563 41.30 49.52 -40.47
N ASN A 564 42.16 48.66 -39.90
CA ASN A 564 43.60 48.91 -39.86
C ASN A 564 44.24 48.59 -41.22
N SER A 565 44.40 49.62 -42.07
CA SER A 565 45.19 49.54 -43.30
C SER A 565 46.66 49.87 -43.04
N THR A 566 47.43 48.89 -42.54
CA THR A 566 48.89 48.99 -42.51
C THR A 566 49.48 48.64 -43.88
N LEU A 567 49.82 49.66 -44.66
CA LEU A 567 50.73 49.54 -45.80
C LEU A 567 52.10 49.03 -45.31
N PHE A 568 52.56 47.91 -45.87
CA PHE A 568 53.98 47.62 -45.95
C PHE A 568 54.51 48.12 -47.30
N SER A 569 55.65 48.78 -47.27
CA SER A 569 56.40 49.23 -48.43
C SER A 569 57.79 48.61 -48.39
N GLU A 570 58.15 47.90 -49.45
CA GLU A 570 59.51 47.77 -50.01
C GLU A 570 59.40 47.40 -51.50
#